data_AF-A0A811SI77-F1
#
_entry.id   AF-A0A811SI77-F1
#
_cell.length_a   1.000
_cell.length_b   1.000
_cell.length_c   1.000
_cell.angle_alpha   90.00
_cell.angle_beta   90.00
_cell.angle_gamma   90.00
#
_symmetry.space_group_name_H-M   'P 1'
#
loop_
_entity.id
_entity.type
_entity.pdbx_description
1 polymer ?
#
loop_
_entity_poly.entity_id
_entity_poly.type
_entity_poly.pdbx_seq_one_letter_code
_entity_poly.pdbx_strand_id
1 'polypeptide(L)'
;MVSSAAGTASAKKPRTTRKATKAKDVPVVVALEDEEEEQAALTLSVEKDTLDCDICCLPFQSQCKNGHSGCANCCLRTNGKCWTCPEPIGDIRCRPLEKLLAAATTSCKFKKNGCYKTVRLTEKLRHEETCPRAPYDCPVDGCTYSGLRLCHHVAQDHGGPDGFAAISGLRGTAVTVHRDAPFRVLLQRDRERVFLLLNGGDLRQGRSLSLLCVGPRPEGGVELEYNMEVGGELSLSASGTVP
;
A
#
# COMPACT_ATOMS: atom_id res chain seq x y z
N MET A 1 -29.30 -51.93 -66.75
CA MET A 1 -29.79 -53.24 -66.27
C MET A 1 -29.31 -53.39 -64.84
N VAL A 2 -30.28 -53.50 -63.91
CA VAL A 2 -30.32 -54.23 -62.63
C VAL A 2 -29.00 -54.71 -61.98
N SER A 3 -28.80 -54.78 -60.67
CA SER A 3 -29.51 -54.38 -59.44
C SER A 3 -28.65 -54.85 -58.25
N SER A 4 -28.97 -54.28 -57.07
CA SER A 4 -28.98 -54.93 -55.75
C SER A 4 -27.79 -54.80 -54.79
N ALA A 5 -28.23 -54.50 -53.56
CA ALA A 5 -27.51 -54.20 -52.32
C ALA A 5 -27.75 -55.28 -51.25
N ALA A 6 -26.94 -55.29 -50.18
CA ALA A 6 -27.23 -55.67 -48.78
C ALA A 6 -25.94 -55.39 -47.96
N GLY A 7 -25.88 -54.64 -46.84
CA GLY A 7 -26.48 -54.90 -45.50
C GLY A 7 -25.60 -55.91 -44.72
N THR A 8 -25.16 -55.81 -43.47
CA THR A 8 -25.39 -54.94 -42.29
C THR A 8 -24.36 -55.28 -41.17
N ALA A 9 -24.35 -54.45 -40.10
CA ALA A 9 -24.19 -54.80 -38.68
C ALA A 9 -22.81 -54.84 -37.97
N SER A 10 -22.83 -54.24 -36.76
CA SER A 10 -21.77 -54.02 -35.78
C SER A 10 -21.84 -55.05 -34.64
N ALA A 11 -20.70 -55.41 -34.02
CA ALA A 11 -20.68 -56.22 -32.80
C ALA A 11 -19.54 -55.82 -31.84
N LYS A 12 -19.91 -55.44 -30.61
CA LYS A 12 -19.06 -55.13 -29.45
C LYS A 12 -18.46 -56.41 -28.85
N LYS A 13 -17.21 -56.34 -28.34
CA LYS A 13 -16.57 -57.41 -27.55
C LYS A 13 -16.58 -57.11 -26.03
N PRO A 14 -16.51 -58.14 -25.17
CA PRO A 14 -17.13 -58.15 -23.84
C PRO A 14 -16.19 -57.80 -22.67
N ARG A 15 -16.84 -57.36 -21.58
CA ARG A 15 -16.31 -57.07 -20.24
C ARG A 15 -16.19 -58.36 -19.42
N THR A 16 -14.99 -58.68 -18.92
CA THR A 16 -14.75 -59.80 -18.01
C THR A 16 -14.53 -59.33 -16.58
N THR A 17 -15.35 -59.86 -15.67
CA THR A 17 -15.28 -59.73 -14.22
C THR A 17 -14.24 -60.66 -13.62
N ARG A 18 -13.61 -60.27 -12.51
CA ARG A 18 -12.94 -61.22 -11.61
C ARG A 18 -13.20 -60.86 -10.14
N LYS A 19 -13.36 -61.95 -9.37
CA LYS A 19 -14.05 -62.11 -8.09
C LYS A 19 -13.12 -61.87 -6.90
N ALA A 20 -13.75 -61.51 -5.78
CA ALA A 20 -13.18 -61.14 -4.49
C ALA A 20 -12.43 -62.27 -3.74
N THR A 21 -11.50 -61.86 -2.87
CA THR A 21 -10.99 -62.64 -1.72
C THR A 21 -11.18 -61.83 -0.44
N LYS A 22 -11.56 -62.55 0.63
CA LYS A 22 -12.18 -62.09 1.89
C LYS A 22 -11.17 -61.56 2.93
N ALA A 23 -11.72 -60.70 3.80
CA ALA A 23 -11.11 -59.83 4.80
C ALA A 23 -10.31 -60.48 5.95
N LYS A 24 -9.47 -59.65 6.58
CA LYS A 24 -9.20 -59.66 8.03
C LYS A 24 -9.54 -58.27 8.58
N ASP A 25 -10.52 -58.24 9.47
CA ASP A 25 -10.99 -57.09 10.25
C ASP A 25 -9.93 -56.59 11.26
N VAL A 26 -9.69 -55.27 11.32
CA VAL A 26 -9.44 -54.50 12.57
C VAL A 26 -9.72 -52.99 12.27
N PRO A 27 -10.10 -52.20 13.28
CA PRO A 27 -11.37 -51.48 13.35
C PRO A 27 -11.39 -50.14 12.59
N VAL A 28 -12.61 -49.75 12.21
CA VAL A 28 -12.97 -48.41 11.76
C VAL A 28 -12.89 -47.46 12.95
N VAL A 29 -12.08 -46.41 12.84
CA VAL A 29 -12.30 -45.14 13.52
C VAL A 29 -12.65 -44.10 12.46
N VAL A 30 -13.94 -43.77 12.39
CA VAL A 30 -14.44 -42.62 11.65
C VAL A 30 -14.07 -41.38 12.44
N ALA A 31 -13.08 -40.63 11.95
CA ALA A 31 -12.98 -39.21 12.23
C ALA A 31 -13.55 -38.50 11.00
N LEU A 32 -14.73 -37.92 11.18
CA LEU A 32 -15.28 -36.93 10.26
C LEU A 32 -14.51 -35.64 10.56
N GLU A 33 -13.55 -35.29 9.72
CA GLU A 33 -12.92 -33.98 9.75
C GLU A 33 -13.02 -33.40 8.35
N ASP A 34 -13.56 -32.19 8.30
CA ASP A 34 -13.99 -31.47 7.11
C ASP A 34 -12.90 -31.44 6.04
N GLU A 35 -13.24 -31.85 4.82
CA GLU A 35 -12.38 -31.61 3.65
C GLU A 35 -12.45 -30.11 3.32
N GLU A 36 -11.72 -29.30 4.07
CA GLU A 36 -11.23 -28.02 3.55
C GLU A 36 -10.30 -28.37 2.38
N GLU A 37 -10.81 -28.15 1.18
CA GLU A 37 -10.07 -28.23 -0.07
C GLU A 37 -8.81 -27.35 0.04
N GLU A 38 -7.67 -27.97 0.40
CA GLU A 38 -6.37 -27.31 0.52
C GLU A 38 -5.97 -26.81 -0.87
N GLN A 39 -6.38 -25.59 -1.19
CA GLN A 39 -5.95 -24.91 -2.39
C GLN A 39 -4.44 -24.71 -2.30
N ALA A 40 -3.68 -25.57 -2.96
CA ALA A 40 -2.23 -25.48 -3.06
C ALA A 40 -1.83 -24.09 -3.57
N ALA A 41 -1.42 -23.22 -2.65
CA ALA A 41 -1.00 -21.86 -2.96
C ALA A 41 0.43 -21.88 -3.52
N LEU A 42 0.55 -21.78 -4.84
CA LEU A 42 1.83 -21.61 -5.52
C LEU A 42 2.36 -20.18 -5.28
N THR A 43 3.47 -20.06 -4.56
CA THR A 43 4.17 -18.78 -4.37
C THR A 43 5.23 -18.62 -5.45
N LEU A 44 5.05 -17.62 -6.31
CA LEU A 44 6.00 -17.27 -7.37
C LEU A 44 6.75 -15.99 -6.98
N SER A 45 8.07 -16.05 -6.93
CA SER A 45 8.91 -14.85 -6.78
C SER A 45 9.24 -14.32 -8.16
N VAL A 46 8.68 -13.16 -8.50
CA VAL A 46 8.88 -12.51 -9.79
C VAL A 46 9.62 -11.19 -9.53
N GLU A 47 10.71 -10.94 -10.25
CA GLU A 47 11.40 -9.65 -10.20
C GLU A 47 10.46 -8.57 -10.74
N LYS A 48 10.29 -7.48 -9.98
CA LYS A 48 9.32 -6.41 -10.27
C LYS A 48 9.42 -5.92 -11.73
N ASP A 49 10.65 -5.77 -12.20
CA ASP A 49 10.95 -5.16 -13.50
C ASP A 49 10.52 -6.05 -14.67
N THR A 50 10.24 -7.34 -14.44
CA THR A 50 9.76 -8.27 -15.48
C THR A 50 8.27 -8.14 -15.78
N LEU A 51 7.51 -7.47 -14.91
CA LEU A 51 6.08 -7.23 -15.08
C LEU A 51 5.76 -5.80 -15.55
N ASP A 52 6.79 -4.95 -15.54
CA ASP A 52 6.73 -3.55 -15.95
C ASP A 52 7.16 -3.42 -17.41
N CYS A 53 6.52 -2.51 -18.15
CA CYS A 53 6.88 -2.26 -19.53
C CYS A 53 8.20 -1.50 -19.62
N ASP A 54 9.15 -2.02 -20.41
CA ASP A 54 10.52 -1.48 -20.57
C ASP A 54 10.60 -0.01 -21.04
N ILE A 55 9.49 0.53 -21.55
CA ILE A 55 9.42 1.90 -22.08
C ILE A 55 8.87 2.87 -21.03
N CYS A 56 7.85 2.45 -20.28
CA CYS A 56 7.04 3.32 -19.42
C CYS A 56 7.13 2.95 -17.93
N CYS A 57 7.73 1.82 -17.59
CA CYS A 57 7.76 1.19 -16.27
C CYS A 57 6.37 1.00 -15.63
N LEU A 58 5.31 0.93 -16.45
CA LEU A 58 3.95 0.62 -16.01
C LEU A 58 3.64 -0.85 -16.24
N PRO A 59 2.77 -1.47 -15.41
CA PRO A 59 2.40 -2.87 -15.59
C PRO A 59 1.84 -3.16 -16.98
N PHE A 60 2.24 -4.30 -17.56
CA PHE A 60 1.66 -4.79 -18.80
C PHE A 60 0.15 -5.05 -18.66
N GLN A 61 -0.62 -4.82 -19.73
CA GLN A 61 -2.09 -4.96 -19.70
C GLN A 61 -2.65 -5.64 -20.97
N SER A 62 -2.08 -5.31 -22.13
CA SER A 62 -2.52 -5.83 -23.41
C SER A 62 -1.44 -6.69 -24.05
N GLN A 63 -1.85 -7.55 -24.97
CA GLN A 63 -0.97 -8.38 -25.79
C GLN A 63 -1.36 -8.30 -27.27
N CYS A 64 -0.43 -8.59 -28.18
CA CYS A 64 -0.76 -8.81 -29.58
C CYS A 64 -1.14 -10.28 -29.82
N LYS A 65 -1.55 -10.63 -31.06
CA LYS A 65 -1.89 -12.01 -31.43
C LYS A 65 -0.73 -12.99 -31.27
N ASN A 66 0.51 -12.51 -31.33
CA ASN A 66 1.72 -13.30 -31.14
C ASN A 66 2.18 -13.35 -29.67
N GLY A 67 1.46 -12.75 -28.73
CA GLY A 67 1.75 -12.83 -27.29
C GLY A 67 2.74 -11.80 -26.74
N HIS A 68 3.20 -10.82 -27.54
CA HIS A 68 3.99 -9.71 -27.01
C HIS A 68 3.13 -8.76 -26.20
N SER A 69 3.57 -8.42 -24.99
CA SER A 69 2.84 -7.58 -24.04
C SER A 69 3.18 -6.09 -24.15
N GLY A 70 2.23 -5.23 -23.80
CA GLY A 70 2.39 -3.77 -23.76
C GLY A 70 1.58 -3.11 -22.63
N CYS A 71 2.10 -2.00 -22.07
CA CYS A 71 1.34 -1.12 -21.17
C CYS A 71 0.34 -0.30 -21.98
N ALA A 72 -0.85 0.00 -21.44
CA ALA A 72 -1.88 0.75 -22.17
C ALA A 72 -1.35 2.08 -22.74
N ASN A 73 -0.52 2.80 -21.98
CA ASN A 73 0.06 4.06 -22.42
C ASN A 73 1.01 3.89 -23.62
N CYS A 74 1.80 2.81 -23.65
CA CYS A 74 2.71 2.53 -24.76
C CYS A 74 1.96 2.03 -26.00
N CYS A 75 0.89 1.26 -25.83
CA CYS A 75 0.02 0.86 -26.94
C CYS A 75 -0.60 2.09 -27.62
N LEU A 76 -1.01 3.11 -26.84
CA LEU A 76 -1.49 4.38 -27.40
C LEU A 76 -0.37 5.14 -28.12
N ARG A 77 0.81 5.22 -27.51
CA ARG A 77 1.97 5.94 -28.08
C ARG A 77 2.45 5.35 -29.40
N THR A 78 2.34 4.03 -29.59
CA THR A 78 2.64 3.38 -30.89
C THR A 78 1.47 3.32 -31.84
N ASN A 79 0.37 4.00 -31.53
CA ASN A 79 -0.83 3.99 -32.34
C ASN A 79 -1.31 2.54 -32.62
N GLY A 80 -1.30 1.71 -31.57
CA GLY A 80 -1.75 0.32 -31.59
C GLY A 80 -0.81 -0.65 -32.31
N LYS A 81 0.45 -0.31 -32.55
CA LYS A 81 1.43 -1.20 -33.19
C LYS A 81 2.34 -1.88 -32.15
N CYS A 82 2.52 -3.19 -32.28
CA CYS A 82 3.45 -3.93 -31.43
C CYS A 82 4.89 -3.48 -31.69
N TRP A 83 5.70 -3.36 -30.63
CA TRP A 83 7.12 -2.98 -30.73
C TRP A 83 8.00 -4.10 -31.28
N THR A 84 7.56 -5.36 -31.14
CA THR A 84 8.36 -6.54 -31.47
C THR A 84 7.96 -7.19 -32.79
N CYS A 85 6.73 -6.98 -33.27
CA CYS A 85 6.23 -7.60 -34.49
C CYS A 85 5.23 -6.70 -35.25
N PRO A 86 4.86 -7.02 -36.49
CA PRO A 86 3.96 -6.17 -37.29
C PRO A 86 2.47 -6.28 -36.92
N GLU A 87 2.12 -7.02 -35.86
CA GLU A 87 0.73 -7.18 -35.42
C GLU A 87 0.22 -5.98 -34.60
N PRO A 88 -1.09 -5.69 -34.65
CA PRO A 88 -1.70 -4.72 -33.76
C PRO A 88 -1.65 -5.19 -32.29
N ILE A 89 -1.55 -4.22 -31.37
CA ILE A 89 -1.53 -4.43 -29.92
C ILE A 89 -2.49 -3.44 -29.24
N GLY A 90 -3.11 -3.87 -28.14
CA GLY A 90 -4.02 -3.03 -27.34
C GLY A 90 -5.39 -3.67 -27.14
N ASP A 91 -5.92 -4.32 -28.19
CA ASP A 91 -7.28 -4.87 -28.21
C ASP A 91 -7.42 -6.20 -27.44
N ILE A 92 -6.34 -6.97 -27.31
CA ILE A 92 -6.35 -8.26 -26.61
C ILE A 92 -5.80 -8.03 -25.20
N ARG A 93 -6.61 -8.30 -24.18
CA ARG A 93 -6.19 -8.24 -22.76
C ARG A 93 -5.46 -9.52 -22.34
N CYS A 94 -4.44 -9.39 -21.50
CA CYS A 94 -3.74 -10.54 -20.94
C CYS A 94 -4.35 -10.97 -19.59
N ARG A 95 -5.45 -11.73 -19.63
CA ARG A 95 -6.16 -12.18 -18.40
C ARG A 95 -5.29 -12.95 -17.39
N PRO A 96 -4.39 -13.86 -17.81
CA PRO A 96 -3.49 -14.53 -16.86
C PRO A 96 -2.58 -13.55 -16.13
N LEU A 97 -2.03 -12.55 -16.83
CA LEU A 97 -1.21 -11.51 -16.23
C LEU A 97 -2.00 -10.63 -15.27
N GLU A 98 -3.23 -10.25 -15.61
CA GLU A 98 -4.12 -9.50 -14.70
C GLU A 98 -4.34 -10.25 -13.39
N LYS A 99 -4.60 -11.57 -13.47
CA LYS A 99 -4.76 -12.42 -12.28
C LYS A 99 -3.45 -12.54 -11.50
N LEU A 100 -2.31 -12.67 -12.17
CA LEU A 100 -0.99 -12.71 -11.56
C LEU A 100 -0.73 -11.40 -10.80
N LEU A 101 -0.93 -10.24 -11.43
CA LEU A 101 -0.74 -8.93 -10.80
C LEU A 101 -1.67 -8.71 -9.60
N ALA A 102 -2.92 -9.20 -9.68
CA ALA A 102 -3.88 -9.13 -8.59
C ALA A 102 -3.51 -10.03 -7.39
N ALA A 103 -2.91 -11.19 -7.65
CA ALA A 103 -2.45 -12.12 -6.63
C ALA A 103 -1.03 -11.81 -6.12
N ALA A 104 -0.25 -11.05 -6.89
CA ALA A 104 1.13 -10.72 -6.58
C ALA A 104 1.24 -9.94 -5.27
N THR A 105 2.24 -10.31 -4.47
CA THR A 105 2.60 -9.60 -3.26
C THR A 105 4.07 -9.16 -3.33
N THR A 106 4.40 -8.11 -2.60
CA THR A 106 5.72 -7.48 -2.58
C THR A 106 6.02 -7.02 -1.16
N SER A 107 7.30 -6.98 -0.80
CA SER A 107 7.72 -6.34 0.44
C SER A 107 7.59 -4.82 0.35
N CYS A 108 7.31 -4.19 1.49
CA CYS A 108 7.37 -2.74 1.66
C CYS A 108 8.76 -2.16 1.34
N LYS A 109 8.85 -0.98 0.70
CA LYS A 109 10.14 -0.30 0.47
C LYS A 109 10.89 0.03 1.77
N PHE A 110 10.16 0.22 2.87
CA PHE A 110 10.71 0.53 4.19
C PHE A 110 11.14 -0.71 4.98
N LYS A 111 11.42 -1.83 4.30
CA LYS A 111 11.96 -3.05 4.95
C LYS A 111 13.24 -2.79 5.73
N LYS A 112 14.13 -1.95 5.20
CA LYS A 112 15.36 -1.51 5.88
C LYS A 112 15.08 -0.73 7.18
N ASN A 113 13.91 -0.10 7.28
CA ASN A 113 13.46 0.65 8.44
C ASN A 113 12.61 -0.21 9.39
N GLY A 114 12.54 -1.54 9.16
CA GLY A 114 11.84 -2.49 10.01
C GLY A 114 10.40 -2.82 9.60
N CYS A 115 9.96 -2.47 8.38
CA CYS A 115 8.68 -2.96 7.86
C CYS A 115 8.83 -4.31 7.16
N TYR A 116 8.50 -5.39 7.86
CA TYR A 116 8.53 -6.76 7.30
C TYR A 116 7.20 -7.19 6.68
N LYS A 117 6.27 -6.26 6.45
CA LYS A 117 4.97 -6.59 5.84
C LYS A 117 5.16 -6.95 4.36
N THR A 118 4.53 -8.04 3.98
CA THR A 118 4.27 -8.41 2.60
C THR A 118 2.86 -7.94 2.24
N VAL A 119 2.76 -7.10 1.21
CA VAL A 119 1.50 -6.45 0.80
C VAL A 119 1.19 -6.78 -0.64
N ARG A 120 -0.10 -6.78 -1.01
CA ARG A 120 -0.49 -6.94 -2.42
C ARG A 120 0.14 -5.83 -3.26
N LEU A 121 0.57 -6.17 -4.47
CA LEU A 121 1.21 -5.22 -5.38
C LEU A 121 0.30 -4.00 -5.63
N THR A 122 -1.00 -4.21 -5.77
CA THR A 122 -2.03 -3.18 -5.96
C THR A 122 -2.22 -2.27 -4.74
N GLU A 123 -1.90 -2.73 -3.54
CA GLU A 123 -2.07 -1.99 -2.28
C GLU A 123 -0.76 -1.37 -1.77
N LYS A 124 0.36 -1.62 -2.46
CA LYS A 124 1.70 -1.21 -2.03
C LYS A 124 1.80 0.29 -1.78
N LEU A 125 1.32 1.13 -2.71
CA LEU A 125 1.40 2.59 -2.58
C LEU A 125 0.64 3.09 -1.35
N ARG A 126 -0.62 2.66 -1.20
CA ARG A 126 -1.45 2.98 -0.02
C ARG A 126 -0.80 2.55 1.29
N HIS A 127 -0.18 1.38 1.32
CA HIS A 127 0.57 0.91 2.49
C HIS A 127 1.77 1.81 2.78
N GLU A 128 2.55 2.19 1.77
CA GLU A 128 3.75 3.00 1.92
C GLU A 128 3.43 4.44 2.36
N GLU A 129 2.32 5.04 1.90
CA GLU A 129 1.84 6.35 2.34
C GLU A 129 1.49 6.40 3.84
N THR A 130 1.07 5.26 4.39
CA THR A 130 0.63 5.14 5.79
C THR A 130 1.55 4.26 6.62
N CYS A 131 2.75 3.96 6.12
CA CYS A 131 3.65 3.02 6.77
C CYS A 131 4.27 3.65 8.04
N PRO A 132 4.14 3.02 9.22
CA PRO A 132 4.77 3.51 10.45
C PRO A 132 6.31 3.48 10.42
N ARG A 133 6.90 2.88 9.39
CA ARG A 133 8.35 2.80 9.18
C ARG A 133 8.83 3.72 8.05
N ALA A 134 7.94 4.55 7.51
CA ALA A 134 8.34 5.65 6.65
C ALA A 134 9.16 6.67 7.47
N PRO A 135 10.33 7.11 6.99
CA PRO A 135 11.09 8.16 7.66
C PRO A 135 10.33 9.48 7.59
N TYR A 136 10.53 10.33 8.60
CA TYR A 136 10.04 11.70 8.61
C TYR A 136 11.17 12.65 8.23
N ASP A 137 10.87 13.61 7.36
CA ASP A 137 11.77 14.69 7.02
C ASP A 137 11.67 15.80 8.05
N CYS A 138 12.80 16.44 8.37
CA CYS A 138 12.81 17.53 9.32
C CYS A 138 12.13 18.78 8.73
N PRO A 139 11.14 19.39 9.42
CA PRO A 139 10.45 20.57 8.93
C PRO A 139 11.24 21.87 9.13
N VAL A 140 12.39 21.82 9.77
CA VAL A 140 13.25 22.99 10.00
C VAL A 140 14.00 23.32 8.71
N ASP A 141 13.90 24.56 8.27
CA ASP A 141 14.53 25.02 7.03
C ASP A 141 16.04 24.78 7.04
N GLY A 142 16.56 24.30 5.91
CA GLY A 142 17.96 23.91 5.74
C GLY A 142 18.38 22.59 6.41
N CYS A 143 17.51 21.90 7.16
CA CYS A 143 17.84 20.60 7.74
C CYS A 143 17.58 19.45 6.76
N THR A 144 18.57 18.61 6.52
CA THR A 144 18.47 17.44 5.61
C THR A 144 18.19 16.13 6.33
N TYR A 145 17.81 16.18 7.61
CA TYR A 145 17.53 14.97 8.38
C TYR A 145 16.27 14.26 7.85
N SER A 146 16.39 12.95 7.65
CA SER A 146 15.27 12.06 7.33
C SER A 146 15.41 10.77 8.14
N GLY A 147 14.44 10.47 9.00
CA GLY A 147 14.52 9.31 9.89
C GLY A 147 13.29 9.10 10.76
N LEU A 148 13.27 7.97 11.49
CA LEU A 148 12.12 7.62 12.35
C LEU A 148 12.09 8.40 13.67
N ARG A 149 13.24 8.91 14.12
CA ARG A 149 13.40 9.56 15.44
C ARG A 149 13.34 11.08 15.34
N LEU A 150 12.33 11.61 14.64
CA LEU A 150 12.24 13.05 14.37
C LEU A 150 12.16 13.87 15.65
N CYS A 151 11.33 13.47 16.61
CA CYS A 151 11.16 14.20 17.87
C CYS A 151 12.49 14.33 18.63
N HIS A 152 13.27 13.24 18.69
CA HIS A 152 14.60 13.24 19.28
C HIS A 152 15.59 14.12 18.52
N HIS A 153 15.64 14.02 17.18
CA HIS A 153 16.51 14.84 16.33
C HIS A 153 16.23 16.34 16.54
N VAL A 154 14.97 16.75 16.41
CA VAL A 154 14.58 18.16 16.59
C VAL A 154 14.96 18.67 17.98
N ALA A 155 14.79 17.85 19.01
CA ALA A 155 15.15 18.24 20.37
C ALA A 155 16.66 18.44 20.59
N GLN A 156 17.50 17.73 19.85
CA GLN A 156 18.96 17.78 19.99
C GLN A 156 19.60 18.83 19.09
N ASP A 157 19.17 18.87 17.82
CA ASP A 157 19.87 19.60 16.78
C ASP A 157 19.24 20.97 16.48
N HIS A 158 18.01 21.23 16.96
CA HIS A 158 17.26 22.46 16.71
C HIS A 158 16.82 23.19 17.99
N GLY A 159 17.51 22.96 19.11
CA GLY A 159 17.30 23.71 20.35
C GLY A 159 17.77 25.17 20.23
N GLY A 160 16.94 26.05 19.66
CA GLY A 160 17.20 27.49 19.56
C GLY A 160 17.13 28.23 20.90
N PRO A 161 17.44 29.55 20.94
CA PRO A 161 17.45 30.35 22.16
C PRO A 161 16.07 30.47 22.84
N ASP A 162 14.99 30.45 22.07
CA ASP A 162 13.62 30.39 22.60
C ASP A 162 13.14 28.96 22.90
N GLY A 163 13.93 27.93 22.55
CA GLY A 163 13.63 26.52 22.74
C GLY A 163 12.42 25.98 21.97
N PHE A 164 12.13 24.70 22.14
CA PHE A 164 10.83 24.11 21.79
C PHE A 164 9.91 24.14 23.02
N ALA A 165 8.60 24.21 22.81
CA ALA A 165 7.67 23.98 23.90
C ALA A 165 7.45 22.47 24.08
N ALA A 166 7.76 21.93 25.26
CA ALA A 166 7.41 20.56 25.59
C ALA A 166 5.92 20.50 25.93
N ILE A 167 5.15 19.73 25.15
CA ILE A 167 3.73 19.50 25.41
C ILE A 167 3.59 18.18 26.18
N SER A 168 2.74 18.20 27.21
CA SER A 168 2.23 16.99 27.86
C SER A 168 0.73 16.89 27.61
N GLY A 169 0.24 15.73 27.17
CA GLY A 169 -1.19 15.53 26.86
C GLY A 169 -2.16 15.71 28.04
N LEU A 170 -1.66 15.96 29.25
CA LEU A 170 -2.45 16.18 30.47
C LEU A 170 -2.64 17.65 30.84
N ARG A 171 -1.86 18.58 30.26
CA ARG A 171 -1.93 20.01 30.62
C ARG A 171 -1.77 20.92 29.41
N GLY A 172 -2.56 21.99 29.39
CA GLY A 172 -2.33 23.11 28.48
C GLY A 172 -0.93 23.68 28.69
N THR A 173 -0.22 23.94 27.58
CA THR A 173 1.12 24.52 27.58
C THR A 173 1.04 25.90 26.96
N ALA A 174 1.51 26.92 27.67
CA ALA A 174 1.60 28.26 27.12
C ALA A 174 2.73 28.33 26.09
N VAL A 175 2.42 28.85 24.90
CA VAL A 175 3.37 28.96 23.79
C VAL A 175 3.40 30.39 23.29
N THR A 176 4.60 30.96 23.15
CA THR A 176 4.79 32.27 22.54
C THR A 176 5.13 32.10 21.06
N VAL A 177 4.38 32.78 20.19
CA VAL A 177 4.61 32.79 18.74
C VAL A 177 5.11 34.18 18.35
N HIS A 178 6.35 34.25 17.89
CA HIS A 178 6.94 35.50 17.41
C HIS A 178 6.33 35.91 16.09
N ARG A 179 6.23 37.23 15.87
CA ARG A 179 5.54 37.72 14.71
C ARG A 179 6.21 37.31 13.39
N ASP A 180 7.53 37.30 13.38
CA ASP A 180 8.33 37.08 12.17
C ASP A 180 8.67 35.60 11.94
N ALA A 181 8.26 34.71 12.85
CA ALA A 181 8.49 33.27 12.73
C ALA A 181 7.35 32.61 11.93
N PRO A 182 7.63 31.86 10.84
CA PRO A 182 6.59 31.22 10.03
C PRO A 182 5.88 30.08 10.77
N PHE A 183 6.56 29.45 11.72
CA PHE A 183 5.98 28.43 12.58
C PHE A 183 6.75 28.33 13.90
N ARG A 184 6.12 27.68 14.89
CA ARG A 184 6.73 27.28 16.15
C ARG A 184 6.68 25.77 16.30
N VAL A 185 7.79 25.18 16.73
CA VAL A 185 7.89 23.73 16.95
C VAL A 185 7.57 23.38 18.40
N LEU A 186 6.71 22.39 18.60
CA LEU A 186 6.30 21.88 19.90
C LEU A 186 6.55 20.36 19.93
N LEU A 187 7.10 19.85 21.03
CA LEU A 187 7.53 18.45 21.13
C LEU A 187 6.70 17.70 22.17
N GLN A 188 6.15 16.56 21.78
CA GLN A 188 5.51 15.60 22.67
C GLN A 188 6.36 14.33 22.72
N ARG A 189 7.28 14.29 23.70
CA ARG A 189 8.32 13.26 23.80
C ARG A 189 7.77 11.87 24.15
N ASP A 190 6.74 11.80 24.98
CA ASP A 190 6.11 10.55 25.42
C ASP A 190 5.47 9.76 24.26
N ARG A 191 5.11 10.46 23.17
CA ARG A 191 4.49 9.87 21.97
C ARG A 191 5.36 9.98 20.72
N GLU A 192 6.61 10.44 20.83
CA GLU A 192 7.52 10.70 19.69
C GLU A 192 6.86 11.58 18.61
N ARG A 193 6.12 12.62 19.01
CA ARG A 193 5.42 13.54 18.09
C ARG A 193 6.03 14.92 18.08
N VAL A 194 6.00 15.53 16.91
CA VAL A 194 6.37 16.92 16.67
C VAL A 194 5.13 17.65 16.18
N PHE A 195 4.77 18.75 16.82
CA PHE A 195 3.71 19.63 16.35
C PHE A 195 4.31 20.90 15.77
N LEU A 196 3.77 21.33 14.63
CA LEU A 196 4.09 22.61 14.00
C LEU A 196 2.90 23.53 14.17
N LEU A 197 3.08 24.58 14.97
CA LEU A 197 2.14 25.69 15.07
C LEU A 197 2.50 26.70 13.98
N LEU A 198 1.82 26.58 12.84
CA LEU A 198 1.98 27.46 11.70
C LEU A 198 1.39 28.84 12.02
N ASN A 199 2.11 29.89 11.65
CA ASN A 199 1.74 31.28 11.86
C ASN A 199 1.64 31.97 10.50
N GLY A 200 0.43 31.97 9.93
CA GLY A 200 0.14 32.60 8.65
C GLY A 200 -0.10 34.10 8.79
N GLY A 201 0.61 34.87 7.96
CA GLY A 201 0.50 36.33 7.85
C GLY A 201 -0.21 36.80 6.58
N ASP A 202 -0.94 35.91 5.91
CA ASP A 202 -1.61 36.12 4.62
C ASP A 202 -2.94 36.88 4.72
N LEU A 203 -3.41 37.15 5.94
CA LEU A 203 -4.67 37.85 6.19
C LEU A 203 -4.49 39.38 6.23
N ARG A 204 -5.44 40.10 5.62
CA ARG A 204 -5.45 41.59 5.59
C ARG A 204 -5.56 42.22 6.98
N GLN A 205 -6.20 41.52 7.92
CA GLN A 205 -6.30 41.88 9.34
C GLN A 205 -6.19 40.60 10.15
N GLY A 206 -5.23 40.57 11.09
CA GLY A 206 -4.99 39.40 11.94
C GLY A 206 -4.03 38.38 11.32
N ARG A 207 -4.10 37.15 11.84
CA ARG A 207 -3.20 36.04 11.51
C ARG A 207 -3.96 34.72 11.58
N SER A 208 -3.53 33.76 10.77
CA SER A 208 -4.03 32.39 10.85
C SER A 208 -3.07 31.56 11.71
N LEU A 209 -3.63 30.76 12.62
CA LEU A 209 -2.89 29.75 13.37
C LEU A 209 -3.40 28.38 12.95
N SER A 210 -2.49 27.47 12.67
CA SER A 210 -2.84 26.08 12.32
C SER A 210 -1.87 25.13 12.98
N LEU A 211 -2.38 23.99 13.47
CA LEU A 211 -1.58 23.00 14.15
C LEU A 211 -1.48 21.75 13.27
N LEU A 212 -0.24 21.32 12.97
CA LEU A 212 0.06 20.11 12.21
C LEU A 212 0.82 19.12 13.08
N CYS A 213 0.53 17.81 12.99
CA CYS A 213 1.28 16.77 13.67
C CYS A 213 2.17 16.00 12.70
N VAL A 214 3.47 15.94 12.99
CA VAL A 214 4.43 15.08 12.33
C VAL A 214 4.88 14.00 13.32
N GLY A 215 4.45 12.77 13.09
CA GLY A 215 4.79 11.65 13.95
C GLY A 215 3.86 10.45 13.80
N PRO A 216 3.94 9.48 14.73
CA PRO A 216 3.14 8.27 14.69
C PRO A 216 1.65 8.60 14.83
N ARG A 217 0.82 8.09 13.91
CA ARG A 217 -0.63 8.18 14.02
C ARG A 217 -1.13 7.49 15.31
N PRO A 218 -2.21 7.99 15.93
CA PRO A 218 -2.80 7.34 17.09
C PRO A 218 -3.22 5.91 16.79
N GLU A 219 -3.08 5.04 17.77
CA GLU A 219 -3.61 3.68 17.69
C GLU A 219 -5.15 3.71 17.64
N GLY A 220 -5.75 2.78 16.90
CA GLY A 220 -7.21 2.68 16.82
C GLY A 220 -7.89 3.71 15.92
N GLY A 221 -7.14 4.53 15.17
CA GLY A 221 -7.74 5.51 14.25
C GLY A 221 -8.44 6.68 14.94
N VAL A 222 -8.14 6.88 16.23
CA VAL A 222 -8.64 8.02 17.00
C VAL A 222 -8.02 9.30 16.44
N GLU A 223 -8.83 10.33 16.20
CA GLU A 223 -8.32 11.63 15.78
C GLU A 223 -7.66 12.36 16.96
N LEU A 224 -6.61 13.14 16.67
CA LEU A 224 -5.96 13.95 17.68
C LEU A 224 -6.74 15.24 17.88
N GLU A 225 -7.39 15.39 19.01
CA GLU A 225 -8.08 16.64 19.34
C GLU A 225 -7.11 17.66 19.95
N TYR A 226 -7.35 18.93 19.64
CA TYR A 226 -6.66 20.05 20.27
C TYR A 226 -7.65 21.15 20.65
N ASN A 227 -7.26 21.93 21.67
CA ASN A 227 -7.88 23.21 22.00
C ASN A 227 -6.75 24.25 22.06
N MET A 228 -6.90 25.33 21.29
CA MET A 228 -6.00 26.48 21.28
C MET A 228 -6.72 27.68 21.87
N GLU A 229 -6.09 28.31 22.86
CA GLU A 229 -6.60 29.51 23.50
C GLU A 229 -5.58 30.64 23.35
N VAL A 230 -6.01 31.77 22.81
CA VAL A 230 -5.20 32.97 22.67
C VAL A 230 -5.64 33.96 23.72
N GLY A 231 -4.77 34.23 24.69
CA GLY A 231 -4.99 35.19 25.77
C GLY A 231 -4.55 36.60 25.40
N GLY A 232 -5.40 37.60 25.67
CA GLY A 232 -5.19 39.02 25.43
C GLY A 232 -6.36 39.86 25.97
N GLU A 233 -6.52 41.09 25.48
CA GLU A 233 -7.67 41.95 25.83
C GLU A 233 -9.02 41.35 25.37
N LEU A 234 -8.98 40.49 24.35
CA LEU A 234 -10.05 39.58 23.92
C LEU A 234 -9.50 38.15 23.95
N SER A 235 -10.23 37.22 24.56
CA SER A 235 -9.90 35.79 24.52
C SER A 235 -10.55 35.13 23.31
N LEU A 236 -9.77 34.32 22.59
CA LEU A 236 -10.27 33.50 21.48
C LEU A 236 -9.90 32.05 21.75
N SER A 237 -10.86 31.13 21.58
CA SER A 237 -10.63 29.69 21.66
C SER A 237 -11.03 29.01 20.36
N ALA A 238 -10.26 28.00 19.97
CA ALA A 238 -10.53 27.17 18.80
C ALA A 238 -10.17 25.73 19.11
N SER A 239 -11.10 24.81 18.84
CA SER A 239 -10.89 23.38 18.98
C SER A 239 -11.08 22.68 17.64
N GLY A 240 -10.38 21.58 17.45
CA GLY A 240 -10.48 20.79 16.22
C GLY A 240 -9.61 19.54 16.28
N THR A 241 -9.45 18.90 15.13
CA THR A 241 -8.61 17.72 14.99
C THR A 241 -7.34 18.03 14.23
N VAL A 242 -6.23 17.41 14.65
CA VAL A 242 -4.91 17.60 14.05
C VAL A 242 -4.79 16.64 12.86
N PRO A 243 -4.54 17.16 11.64
CA PRO A 243 -4.32 16.34 10.45
C PRO A 243 -3.00 15.56 10.50
#